data_AF-A0A966EDP6-F1
#
_entry.id   AF-A0A966EDP6-F1
#
_cell.length_a   1.000
_cell.length_b   1.000
_cell.length_c   1.000
_cell.angle_alpha   90.00
_cell.angle_beta   90.00
_cell.angle_gamma   90.00
#
_symmetry.space_group_name_H-M   'P 1'
#
loop_
_entity.id
_entity.type
_entity.pdbx_description
1 polymer ?
#
loop_
_entity_poly.entity_id
_entity_poly.type
_entity_poly.pdbx_seq_one_letter_code
_entity_poly.pdbx_strand_id
1 'polypeptide(L)' 'MRKRWQNRPEGSTWGDFGVDDQRGRLNLLTAEKVRQGVAEVR' A
#
# COMPACT_ATOMS: atom_id res chain seq x y z
N MET A 1 2.39 -10.73 -17.24
CA MET A 1 1.34 -10.88 -16.20
C MET A 1 0.20 -9.90 -16.49
N ARG A 2 -1.05 -10.31 -16.31
CA ARG A 2 -2.26 -9.53 -16.67
C ARG A 2 -2.84 -8.89 -15.40
N LYS A 3 -3.27 -7.63 -15.49
CA LYS A 3 -3.92 -6.92 -14.37
C LYS A 3 -5.14 -7.71 -13.89
N ARG A 4 -5.33 -7.84 -12.57
CA ARG A 4 -6.46 -8.57 -11.97
C ARG A 4 -7.81 -7.85 -12.10
N TRP A 5 -7.80 -6.61 -12.57
CA TRP A 5 -8.99 -5.79 -12.73
C TRP A 5 -9.20 -5.38 -14.19
N GLN A 6 -10.46 -5.31 -14.60
CA GLN A 6 -10.85 -4.82 -15.92
C GLN A 6 -11.01 -3.30 -15.92
N ASN A 7 -11.67 -2.74 -14.91
CA ASN A 7 -11.82 -1.30 -14.69
C ASN A 7 -11.22 -0.92 -13.34
N ARG A 8 -10.44 0.18 -13.29
CA ARG A 8 -9.94 0.76 -12.04
C ARG A 8 -10.92 1.87 -11.62
N PRO A 9 -11.63 1.73 -10.48
CA PRO A 9 -12.50 2.80 -9.99
C PRO A 9 -11.72 4.08 -9.67
N GLU A 10 -12.37 5.22 -9.81
CA GLU A 10 -11.82 6.51 -9.38
C GLU A 10 -11.50 6.47 -7.87
N GLY A 11 -10.36 7.03 -7.47
CA GLY A 11 -9.87 6.98 -6.08
C GLY A 11 -9.30 5.62 -5.64
N SER A 12 -9.37 4.58 -6.46
CA SER A 12 -8.76 3.28 -6.14
C SER A 12 -7.23 3.33 -6.24
N THR A 13 -6.56 2.58 -5.36
CA THR A 13 -5.09 2.40 -5.33
C THR A 13 -4.62 1.13 -6.07
N TRP A 14 -5.47 0.51 -6.89
CA TRP A 14 -5.15 -0.74 -7.59
C TRP A 14 -4.00 -0.58 -8.58
N GLY A 15 -2.94 -1.35 -8.37
CA GLY A 15 -1.75 -1.37 -9.21
C GLY A 15 -0.69 -0.34 -8.87
N ASP A 16 -0.94 0.55 -7.90
CA ASP A 16 0.03 1.59 -7.52
C ASP A 16 1.32 0.99 -6.93
N PHE A 17 1.22 -0.19 -6.32
CA PHE A 17 2.35 -0.94 -5.77
C PHE A 17 2.78 -2.13 -6.65
N GLY A 18 2.27 -2.20 -7.89
CA GLY A 18 2.49 -3.30 -8.82
C GLY A 18 1.22 -4.09 -9.12
N VAL A 19 1.18 -4.71 -10.31
CA VAL A 19 -0.02 -5.40 -10.81
C VAL A 19 -0.38 -6.67 -10.04
N ASP A 20 0.62 -7.27 -9.40
CA ASP A 20 0.49 -8.50 -8.61
C ASP A 20 0.51 -8.23 -7.09
N ASP A 21 0.74 -6.99 -6.66
CA ASP A 21 0.79 -6.62 -5.25
C ASP A 21 -0.47 -7.05 -4.50
N GLN A 22 -0.27 -7.54 -3.28
CA GLN A 22 -1.34 -8.02 -2.40
C GLN A 22 -1.41 -7.22 -1.10
N ARG A 23 -0.47 -6.30 -0.86
CA ARG A 23 -0.33 -5.58 0.42
C ARG A 23 -1.02 -4.21 0.39
N GLY A 24 -1.16 -3.61 -0.78
CA GLY A 24 -1.73 -2.28 -0.94
C GLY A 24 -1.00 -1.23 -0.10
N ARG A 25 -1.76 -0.39 0.61
CA ARG A 25 -1.20 0.67 1.45
C ARG A 25 -0.31 0.17 2.60
N LEU A 26 -0.31 -1.12 2.95
CA LEU A 26 0.65 -1.67 3.90
C LEU A 26 2.11 -1.57 3.41
N ASN A 27 2.34 -1.38 2.10
CA ASN A 27 3.67 -1.06 1.58
C ASN A 27 4.20 0.31 2.05
N LEU A 28 3.32 1.21 2.51
CA LEU A 28 3.72 2.49 3.12
C LEU A 28 4.29 2.33 4.53
N LEU A 29 4.10 1.15 5.15
CA LEU A 29 4.66 0.86 6.46
C LEU A 29 6.15 0.53 6.32
N THR A 30 6.99 1.55 6.47
CA THR A 30 8.45 1.43 6.48
C THR A 30 8.99 1.35 7.91
N ALA A 31 10.25 0.95 8.07
CA ALA A 31 10.94 0.98 9.36
C ALA A 31 10.99 2.40 9.97
N GLU A 32 10.99 3.44 9.15
CA GLU A 32 10.87 4.83 9.62
C GLU A 32 9.48 5.11 10.20
N LYS A 33 8.40 4.73 9.50
CA LYS A 33 7.03 4.90 10.00
C LYS A 33 6.78 4.11 11.29
N VAL A 34 7.37 2.93 11.43
CA VAL A 34 7.33 2.17 12.69
C VAL A 34 7.99 2.96 13.82
N ARG A 35 9.20 3.50 13.60
CA ARG A 35 9.90 4.32 14.61
C ARG A 35 9.12 5.58 14.99
N GLN A 36 8.49 6.25 14.03
CA GLN A 36 7.62 7.40 14.27
C GLN A 36 6.46 7.03 15.22
N GLY A 37 5.75 5.93 14.95
CA GLY A 37 4.65 5.49 15.81
C GLY A 37 5.09 5.08 17.22
N VAL A 38 6.25 4.41 17.37
CA VAL A 38 6.79 4.05 18.69
C VAL A 38 7.12 5.30 19.53
N ALA A 39 7.59 6.38 18.90
CA ALA A 39 7.89 7.63 19.59
C ALA A 39 6.65 8.32 20.21
N GLU A 40 5.44 7.94 19.82
CA GLU A 40 4.18 8.49 20.35
C GLU A 40 3.72 7.81 21.65
N VAL A 41 4.32 6.67 22.02
CA VAL A 41 3.96 5.90 23.23
C VAL A 41 4.51 6.60 24.48
N ARG A 42 3.66 6.83 25.49
CA ARG A 42 4.00 7.36 26.83
C ARG A 42 3.68 6.36 27.92
#